data_AF-A0A2J6T4V7-F1
#
_entry.id   AF-A0A2J6T4V7-F1
#
_cell.length_a   1.000
_cell.length_b   1.000
_cell.length_c   1.000
_cell.angle_alpha   90.00
_cell.angle_beta   90.00
_cell.angle_gamma   90.00
#
_symmetry.space_group_name_H-M   'P 1'
#
loop_
_entity.id
_entity.type
_entity.pdbx_description
1 polymer ?
#
loop_
_entity_poly.entity_id
_entity_poly.type
_entity_poly.pdbx_seq_one_letter_code
_entity_poly.pdbx_strand_id
1 'polypeptide(L)'
;MTSPGRTHIPWQDQAGQITELISYIGYLEAKVSYLQQHHECCTPWAVPDPMILVPDVPYLPPEMVVDFESSDLVEYQVNQPPALQIAATSPTSAKPPQKSPPGNNPRWKRIVDQITAGWDDPRGWTLKRVTCGLDSVDQNNRALTLILGLQNCIPSEWAQTPGSSLLLTEERRPGMNTKDALILSARQYALDTKASGTNTMFVSQIHNFRELVFASLCVVMEHQGLPINTINDLMRICMSSSGAANLYRLRRGALWVNRVIRGLIIRGWGHGATELFFLSGRPVSQYGLLWEACMHSFPYLSQGLEDIRCGLDKPLDKEGWIPFFIPVIIKGLVGDALTLGQITLALDYSDESLAKLNIDMT
;
A
#
# COMPACT_ATOMS: atom_id res chain seq x y z
N MET A 1 34.73 9.06 -25.85
CA MET A 1 33.59 8.44 -26.56
C MET A 1 33.99 7.03 -26.97
N THR A 2 33.53 6.01 -26.24
CA THR A 2 33.53 4.61 -26.67
C THR A 2 32.38 3.90 -25.95
N SER A 3 31.39 3.44 -26.72
CA SER A 3 30.22 2.71 -26.23
C SER A 3 30.55 1.21 -26.21
N PRO A 4 30.24 0.45 -25.13
CA PRO A 4 30.36 -1.01 -25.16
C PRO A 4 29.02 -1.70 -25.39
N GLY A 5 29.02 -2.67 -26.31
CA GLY A 5 28.34 -3.96 -26.11
C GLY A 5 26.93 -4.13 -26.66
N ARG A 6 26.79 -4.30 -27.98
CA ARG A 6 25.69 -5.11 -28.56
C ARG A 6 26.08 -6.59 -28.41
N THR A 7 25.48 -7.30 -27.47
CA THR A 7 25.55 -8.76 -27.40
C THR A 7 24.68 -9.34 -28.52
N HIS A 8 25.35 -9.98 -29.47
CA HIS A 8 24.71 -10.78 -30.51
C HIS A 8 24.20 -12.07 -29.84
N ILE A 9 22.89 -12.22 -29.71
CA ILE A 9 22.28 -13.45 -29.16
C ILE A 9 22.14 -14.47 -30.32
N PRO A 10 22.51 -15.75 -30.14
CA PRO A 10 22.46 -16.75 -31.21
C PRO A 10 21.02 -17.07 -31.62
N TRP A 11 20.80 -17.21 -32.92
CA TRP A 11 19.50 -17.43 -33.60
C TRP A 11 18.89 -18.84 -33.41
N GLN A 12 19.06 -19.48 -32.25
CA GLN A 12 18.71 -20.91 -32.07
C GLN A 12 17.34 -21.19 -31.44
N ASP A 13 16.56 -20.18 -31.04
CA ASP A 13 15.23 -20.40 -30.44
C ASP A 13 14.14 -19.47 -31.00
N GLN A 14 14.14 -19.29 -32.33
CA GLN A 14 13.18 -18.43 -33.02
C GLN A 14 11.73 -18.91 -32.83
N ALA A 15 11.48 -20.21 -32.73
CA ALA A 15 10.12 -20.73 -32.64
C ALA A 15 9.43 -20.34 -31.32
N GLY A 16 10.15 -20.38 -30.20
CA GLY A 16 9.62 -19.95 -28.90
C GLY A 16 9.33 -18.45 -28.86
N GLN A 17 10.26 -17.63 -29.38
CA GLN A 17 10.08 -16.18 -29.43
C GLN A 17 8.97 -15.76 -30.41
N ILE A 18 8.84 -16.46 -31.53
CA ILE A 18 7.73 -16.25 -32.48
C ILE A 18 6.40 -16.62 -31.82
N THR A 19 6.35 -17.70 -31.03
CA THR A 19 5.13 -18.11 -30.31
C THR A 19 4.73 -17.09 -29.25
N GLU A 20 5.70 -16.57 -28.49
CA GLU A 20 5.46 -15.53 -27.49
C GLU A 20 4.99 -14.22 -28.14
N LEU A 21 5.60 -13.83 -29.27
CA LEU A 21 5.18 -12.65 -30.04
C LEU A 21 3.78 -12.83 -30.63
N ILE A 22 3.43 -14.00 -31.15
CA ILE A 22 2.07 -14.30 -31.65
C ILE A 22 1.06 -14.23 -30.50
N SER A 23 1.39 -14.78 -29.32
CA SER A 23 0.53 -14.68 -28.14
C SER A 23 0.34 -13.24 -27.68
N TYR A 24 1.40 -12.43 -27.73
CA TYR A 24 1.32 -11.01 -27.37
C TYR A 24 0.53 -10.18 -28.38
N ILE A 25 0.67 -10.47 -29.68
CA ILE A 25 -0.15 -9.86 -30.73
C ILE A 25 -1.63 -10.18 -30.51
N GLY A 26 -1.98 -11.45 -30.25
CA GLY A 26 -3.36 -11.83 -29.97
C GLY A 26 -3.95 -11.13 -28.73
N TYR A 27 -3.14 -10.94 -27.68
CA TYR A 27 -3.54 -10.15 -26.51
C TYR A 27 -3.81 -8.68 -26.87
N LEU A 28 -2.97 -8.06 -27.70
CA LEU A 28 -3.16 -6.68 -28.13
C LEU A 28 -4.38 -6.51 -29.03
N GLU A 29 -4.64 -7.46 -29.93
CA GLU A 29 -5.83 -7.47 -30.80
C GLU A 29 -7.12 -7.57 -29.98
N ALA A 30 -7.16 -8.44 -28.96
CA ALA A 30 -8.28 -8.53 -28.03
C ALA A 30 -8.51 -7.21 -27.27
N LYS A 31 -7.42 -6.57 -26.82
CA LYS A 31 -7.49 -5.28 -26.12
C LYS A 31 -7.97 -4.14 -27.01
N VAL A 32 -7.54 -4.09 -28.26
CA VAL A 32 -8.00 -3.09 -29.24
C VAL A 32 -9.48 -3.31 -29.57
N SER A 33 -9.90 -4.56 -29.79
CA SER A 33 -11.30 -4.90 -30.05
C SER A 33 -12.21 -4.49 -28.89
N TYR A 34 -11.78 -4.73 -27.64
CA TYR A 34 -12.48 -4.26 -26.44
C TYR A 34 -12.60 -2.73 -26.40
N LEU A 35 -11.53 -2.00 -26.69
CA LEU A 35 -11.54 -0.53 -26.68
C LEU A 35 -12.39 0.04 -27.82
N GLN A 36 -12.41 -0.59 -28.99
CA GLN A 36 -13.30 -0.21 -30.09
C GLN A 36 -14.75 -0.45 -29.74
N GLN A 37 -15.09 -1.62 -29.19
CA GLN A 37 -16.45 -1.91 -28.72
C GLN A 37 -16.87 -0.92 -27.62
N HIS A 38 -15.98 -0.62 -26.67
CA HIS A 38 -16.23 0.40 -25.65
C HIS A 38 -16.41 1.80 -26.27
N HIS A 39 -15.65 2.15 -27.30
CA HIS A 39 -15.79 3.42 -27.99
C HIS A 39 -17.10 3.51 -28.79
N GLU A 40 -17.52 2.43 -29.42
CA GLU A 40 -18.78 2.32 -30.18
C GLU A 40 -20.02 2.31 -29.26
N CYS A 41 -19.92 1.70 -28.07
CA CYS A 41 -20.98 1.70 -27.06
C CYS A 41 -21.06 3.03 -26.28
N CYS A 42 -20.03 3.87 -26.34
CA CYS A 42 -20.07 5.23 -25.82
C CYS A 42 -20.61 6.18 -26.90
N THR A 43 -21.92 6.44 -26.91
CA THR A 43 -22.51 7.47 -27.77
C THR A 43 -21.84 8.83 -27.55
N PRO A 44 -21.53 9.61 -28.60
CA PRO A 44 -21.01 10.97 -28.44
C PRO A 44 -22.10 11.82 -27.79
N TRP A 45 -21.76 12.43 -26.65
CA TRP A 45 -22.66 13.22 -25.83
C TRP A 45 -23.31 14.36 -26.64
N ALA A 46 -24.56 14.16 -27.06
CA ALA A 46 -25.49 15.25 -27.28
C ALA A 46 -26.14 15.57 -25.93
N VAL A 47 -25.90 16.78 -25.43
CA VAL A 47 -26.46 17.30 -24.18
C VAL A 47 -27.98 17.47 -24.34
N PRO A 48 -28.78 16.96 -23.39
CA PRO A 48 -29.67 17.87 -22.66
C PRO A 48 -29.68 17.64 -21.14
N ASP A 49 -29.95 18.75 -20.45
CA ASP A 49 -30.09 18.98 -19.01
C ASP A 49 -31.32 18.26 -18.40
N PRO A 50 -31.52 18.24 -17.07
CA PRO A 50 -30.73 17.53 -16.05
C PRO A 50 -31.58 16.45 -15.37
N MET A 51 -31.07 15.22 -15.23
CA MET A 51 -31.69 14.24 -14.32
C MET A 51 -30.66 13.34 -13.64
N ILE A 52 -30.68 13.47 -12.29
CA ILE A 52 -30.57 12.40 -11.30
C ILE A 52 -29.25 11.62 -11.33
N LEU A 53 -28.37 11.98 -10.40
CA LEU A 53 -27.24 11.15 -9.98
C LEU A 53 -27.75 9.78 -9.52
N VAL A 54 -27.50 8.76 -10.32
CA VAL A 54 -27.46 7.37 -9.85
C VAL A 54 -26.01 7.08 -9.49
N PRO A 55 -25.68 6.87 -8.21
CA PRO A 55 -24.39 6.33 -7.81
C PRO A 55 -24.51 4.81 -7.88
N ASP A 56 -23.77 4.16 -8.78
CA ASP A 56 -23.21 2.81 -8.59
C ASP A 56 -22.65 2.28 -9.91
N VAL A 57 -21.32 2.34 -10.06
CA VAL A 57 -20.59 1.33 -10.85
C VAL A 57 -19.29 1.01 -10.12
N PRO A 58 -19.21 -0.10 -9.38
CA PRO A 58 -17.96 -0.58 -8.80
C PRO A 58 -17.10 -1.26 -9.89
N TYR A 59 -15.92 -0.72 -10.19
CA TYR A 59 -14.94 -1.38 -11.05
C TYR A 59 -14.07 -2.36 -10.24
N LEU A 60 -14.69 -3.49 -9.90
CA LEU A 60 -14.09 -4.80 -9.62
C LEU A 60 -15.03 -5.84 -10.27
N PRO A 61 -14.54 -6.98 -10.80
CA PRO A 61 -15.42 -8.04 -11.28
C PRO A 61 -16.42 -8.44 -10.17
N PRO A 62 -17.73 -8.52 -10.47
CA PRO A 62 -18.78 -8.80 -9.47
C PRO A 62 -18.64 -10.12 -8.68
N GLU A 63 -17.68 -10.99 -9.02
CA GLU A 63 -17.52 -12.32 -8.41
C GLU A 63 -16.71 -12.34 -7.10
N MET A 64 -16.31 -11.19 -6.56
CA MET A 64 -15.50 -11.11 -5.32
C MET A 64 -16.25 -10.66 -4.06
N VAL A 65 -17.58 -10.46 -4.14
CA VAL A 65 -18.44 -10.41 -2.94
C VAL A 65 -18.90 -11.84 -2.67
N VAL A 66 -18.12 -12.59 -1.88
CA VAL A 66 -18.56 -13.91 -1.44
C VAL A 66 -19.23 -13.76 -0.08
N ASP A 67 -20.56 -13.62 -0.11
CA ASP A 67 -21.42 -14.00 1.01
C ASP A 67 -21.39 -15.52 1.12
N PHE A 68 -20.65 -16.05 2.09
CA PHE A 68 -20.76 -17.44 2.49
C PHE A 68 -21.77 -17.55 3.63
N GLU A 69 -23.05 -17.55 3.30
CA GLU A 69 -24.09 -18.16 4.15
C GLU A 69 -24.67 -19.38 3.45
N SER A 70 -24.34 -20.56 4.00
CA SER A 70 -25.10 -21.82 4.01
C SER A 70 -25.51 -22.54 2.71
N SER A 71 -25.29 -23.87 2.79
CA SER A 71 -26.01 -25.00 2.17
C SER A 71 -25.38 -25.74 0.98
N ASP A 72 -24.97 -26.97 1.34
CA ASP A 72 -25.33 -28.25 0.71
C ASP A 72 -24.53 -28.78 -0.49
N LEU A 73 -23.68 -29.75 -0.14
CA LEU A 73 -23.52 -31.08 -0.76
C LEU A 73 -23.80 -31.21 -2.26
N VAL A 74 -22.75 -31.29 -3.07
CA VAL A 74 -22.68 -32.27 -4.17
C VAL A 74 -21.24 -32.78 -4.30
N GLU A 75 -21.05 -34.07 -4.02
CA GLU A 75 -19.85 -34.83 -4.36
C GLU A 75 -19.65 -34.86 -5.89
N TYR A 76 -18.44 -34.54 -6.36
CA TYR A 76 -17.97 -34.95 -7.67
C TYR A 76 -16.58 -35.58 -7.55
N GLN A 77 -16.57 -36.92 -7.47
CA GLN A 77 -15.41 -37.74 -7.80
C GLN A 77 -15.15 -37.65 -9.32
N VAL A 78 -13.91 -37.34 -9.71
CA VAL A 78 -13.40 -37.69 -11.04
C VAL A 78 -12.02 -38.34 -10.90
N ASN A 79 -11.97 -39.54 -11.46
CA ASN A 79 -10.94 -40.58 -11.38
C ASN A 79 -9.54 -40.17 -11.87
N GLN A 80 -8.51 -40.60 -11.14
CA GLN A 80 -7.17 -40.88 -11.67
C GLN A 80 -7.18 -42.11 -12.58
N PRO A 81 -6.21 -42.23 -13.52
CA PRO A 81 -5.40 -43.46 -13.57
C PRO A 81 -3.92 -43.19 -13.96
N PRO A 82 -3.03 -44.21 -14.05
CA PRO A 82 -2.13 -44.65 -12.98
C PRO A 82 -0.64 -44.34 -13.25
N ALA A 83 0.17 -44.50 -12.21
CA ALA A 83 1.63 -44.42 -12.25
C ALA A 83 2.27 -45.56 -13.06
N LEU A 84 3.29 -45.24 -13.86
CA LEU A 84 4.29 -46.19 -14.37
C LEU A 84 5.65 -45.83 -13.79
N GLN A 85 6.11 -46.66 -12.85
CA GLN A 85 7.49 -46.68 -12.35
C GLN A 85 8.34 -47.47 -13.35
N ILE A 86 9.43 -46.88 -13.84
CA ILE A 86 10.53 -47.62 -14.45
C ILE A 86 11.80 -47.25 -13.69
N ALA A 87 12.32 -48.22 -12.95
CA ALA A 87 13.62 -48.17 -12.31
C ALA A 87 14.71 -48.46 -13.36
N ALA A 88 15.72 -47.60 -13.44
CA ALA A 88 17.00 -47.92 -14.07
C ALA A 88 18.13 -47.31 -13.23
N THR A 89 19.03 -48.18 -12.78
CA THR A 89 20.17 -47.90 -11.90
C THR A 89 21.44 -47.52 -12.68
N SER A 90 22.06 -46.39 -12.26
CA SER A 90 23.51 -46.04 -12.28
C SER A 90 24.18 -45.71 -13.64
N PRO A 91 25.32 -44.96 -13.71
CA PRO A 91 26.21 -44.50 -12.64
C PRO A 91 26.57 -42.98 -12.64
N THR A 92 27.12 -42.57 -11.50
CA THR A 92 27.67 -41.25 -11.13
C THR A 92 28.62 -40.63 -12.17
N SER A 93 28.29 -39.42 -12.62
CA SER A 93 29.25 -38.48 -13.21
C SER A 93 29.11 -37.13 -12.50
N ALA A 94 30.18 -36.70 -11.84
CA ALA A 94 30.23 -35.50 -11.03
C ALA A 94 30.03 -34.25 -11.90
N LYS A 95 28.88 -33.58 -11.74
CA LYS A 95 28.66 -32.22 -12.27
C LYS A 95 29.20 -31.18 -11.29
N PRO A 96 29.89 -30.13 -11.77
CA PRO A 96 30.27 -28.97 -10.96
C PRO A 96 29.00 -28.27 -10.43
N PRO A 97 29.09 -27.54 -9.31
CA PRO A 97 27.93 -27.02 -8.59
C PRO A 97 27.08 -26.13 -9.50
N GLN A 98 25.95 -26.67 -9.94
CA GLN A 98 24.90 -25.89 -10.59
C GLN A 98 24.34 -24.93 -9.55
N LYS A 99 24.64 -23.65 -9.71
CA LYS A 99 23.88 -22.59 -9.05
C LYS A 99 22.42 -22.79 -9.42
N SER A 100 21.59 -23.12 -8.43
CA SER A 100 20.14 -23.17 -8.58
C SER A 100 19.63 -21.87 -9.23
N PRO A 101 18.71 -21.94 -10.19
CA PRO A 101 18.12 -20.74 -10.80
C PRO A 101 17.48 -19.86 -9.72
N PRO A 102 17.51 -18.52 -9.86
CA PRO A 102 16.87 -17.62 -8.89
C PRO A 102 15.38 -17.99 -8.78
N GLY A 103 14.95 -18.30 -7.56
CA GLY A 103 13.66 -18.93 -7.28
C GLY A 103 12.47 -18.28 -7.96
N ASN A 104 11.57 -19.14 -8.46
CA ASN A 104 10.36 -18.91 -9.25
C ASN A 104 9.26 -18.07 -8.56
N ASN A 105 9.58 -17.32 -7.50
CA ASN A 105 8.61 -16.60 -6.68
C ASN A 105 8.47 -15.15 -7.18
N PRO A 106 7.29 -14.71 -7.67
CA PRO A 106 7.10 -13.37 -8.20
C PRO A 106 7.35 -12.30 -7.13
N ARG A 107 7.78 -11.10 -7.56
CA ARG A 107 8.18 -10.02 -6.65
C ARG A 107 7.07 -9.61 -5.68
N TRP A 108 5.82 -9.55 -6.14
CA TRP A 108 4.67 -9.19 -5.29
C TRP A 108 4.49 -10.19 -4.14
N LYS A 109 4.71 -11.49 -4.39
CA LYS A 109 4.54 -12.53 -3.38
C LYS A 109 5.59 -12.40 -2.29
N ARG A 110 6.86 -12.14 -2.66
CA ARG A 110 7.92 -11.85 -1.68
C ARG A 110 7.63 -10.62 -0.81
N ILE A 111 6.95 -9.61 -1.36
CA ILE A 111 6.53 -8.43 -0.58
C ILE A 111 5.44 -8.82 0.41
N VAL A 112 4.45 -9.60 0.01
CA VAL A 112 3.42 -10.12 0.93
C VAL A 112 4.06 -10.97 2.02
N ASP A 113 4.96 -11.89 1.66
CA ASP A 113 5.71 -12.73 2.62
C ASP A 113 6.49 -11.86 3.63
N GLN A 114 7.03 -10.71 3.20
CA GLN A 114 7.71 -9.75 4.11
C GLN A 114 6.74 -8.99 5.02
N ILE A 115 5.51 -8.71 4.56
CA ILE A 115 4.48 -8.07 5.39
C ILE A 115 4.03 -9.04 6.47
N THR A 116 3.83 -10.31 6.14
CA THR A 116 3.33 -11.36 7.04
C THR A 116 4.44 -12.06 7.84
N ALA A 117 5.72 -11.79 7.57
CA ALA A 117 6.83 -12.36 8.32
C ALA A 117 6.83 -11.95 9.81
N GLY A 118 6.92 -12.94 10.69
CA GLY A 118 7.06 -12.76 12.14
C GLY A 118 5.77 -12.40 12.87
N TRP A 119 4.61 -12.67 12.25
CA TRP A 119 3.30 -12.56 12.88
C TRP A 119 2.69 -13.91 13.24
N ASP A 120 3.41 -15.00 12.97
CA ASP A 120 3.09 -16.38 13.32
C ASP A 120 3.40 -16.72 14.79
N ASP A 121 4.24 -15.93 15.47
CA ASP A 121 4.40 -15.96 16.93
C ASP A 121 3.27 -15.14 17.58
N PRO A 122 2.51 -15.68 18.55
CA PRO A 122 1.52 -14.91 19.32
C PRO A 122 2.06 -13.61 19.89
N ARG A 123 3.35 -13.56 20.25
CA ARG A 123 4.04 -12.38 20.78
C ARG A 123 4.60 -11.45 19.69
N GLY A 124 4.42 -11.81 18.42
CA GLY A 124 4.96 -11.09 17.26
C GLY A 124 4.59 -9.61 17.25
N TRP A 125 3.38 -9.27 17.70
CA TRP A 125 2.94 -7.87 17.82
C TRP A 125 3.80 -7.09 18.81
N THR A 126 3.92 -7.60 20.04
CA THR A 126 4.70 -6.97 21.11
C THR A 126 6.18 -6.89 20.72
N LEU A 127 6.73 -7.96 20.13
CA LEU A 127 8.12 -7.97 19.68
C LEU A 127 8.38 -6.93 18.60
N LYS A 128 7.46 -6.78 17.62
CA LYS A 128 7.58 -5.75 16.57
C LYS A 128 7.43 -4.35 17.14
N ARG A 129 6.49 -4.11 18.07
CA ARG A 129 6.38 -2.83 18.79
C ARG A 129 7.71 -2.47 19.47
N VAL A 130 8.28 -3.37 20.27
CA VAL A 130 9.57 -3.16 20.96
C VAL A 130 10.70 -2.92 19.96
N THR A 131 10.81 -3.74 18.91
CA THR A 131 11.85 -3.61 17.88
C THR A 131 11.73 -2.29 17.11
N CYS A 132 10.50 -1.80 16.93
CA CYS A 132 10.22 -0.51 16.33
C CYS A 132 10.26 0.64 17.35
N GLY A 133 10.64 0.43 18.61
CA GLY A 133 10.64 1.51 19.61
C GLY A 133 9.26 2.10 19.88
N LEU A 134 8.25 1.22 20.02
CA LEU A 134 6.87 1.52 20.40
C LEU A 134 6.44 0.69 21.63
N ASP A 135 7.26 0.62 22.67
CA ASP A 135 6.98 -0.17 23.87
C ASP A 135 6.11 0.55 24.92
N SER A 136 5.91 1.86 24.73
CA SER A 136 5.31 2.77 25.70
C SER A 136 4.40 3.82 25.04
N VAL A 137 3.46 4.35 25.82
CA VAL A 137 2.54 5.42 25.40
C VAL A 137 3.32 6.67 24.98
N ASP A 138 4.37 7.02 25.72
CA ASP A 138 5.24 8.16 25.39
C ASP A 138 5.92 7.98 24.02
N GLN A 139 6.39 6.78 23.70
CA GLN A 139 6.98 6.49 22.39
C GLN A 139 5.95 6.53 21.27
N ASN A 140 4.73 6.02 21.49
CA ASN A 140 3.61 6.13 20.55
C ASN A 140 3.25 7.60 20.28
N ASN A 141 3.12 8.42 21.32
CA ASN A 141 2.83 9.84 21.20
C ASN A 141 3.96 10.60 20.49
N ARG A 142 5.22 10.26 20.77
CA ARG A 142 6.39 10.81 20.05
C ARG A 142 6.38 10.40 18.57
N ALA A 143 6.11 9.14 18.27
CA ALA A 143 5.99 8.66 16.89
C ALA A 143 4.91 9.44 16.12
N LEU A 144 3.74 9.66 16.73
CA LEU A 144 2.67 10.47 16.13
C LEU A 144 3.06 11.93 15.93
N THR A 145 3.75 12.52 16.90
CA THR A 145 4.27 13.90 16.79
C THR A 145 5.22 14.03 15.58
N LEU A 146 6.09 13.04 15.38
CA LEU A 146 6.97 12.96 14.21
C LEU A 146 6.20 12.73 12.91
N ILE A 147 5.18 11.86 12.93
CA ILE A 147 4.29 11.57 11.79
C ILE A 147 3.36 12.74 11.45
N LEU A 148 3.15 13.70 12.36
CA LEU A 148 2.40 14.92 12.10
C LEU A 148 3.30 16.10 11.70
N GLY A 149 4.62 15.94 11.73
CA GLY A 149 5.56 17.04 11.50
C GLY A 149 5.51 18.13 12.57
N LEU A 150 4.97 17.83 13.75
CA LEU A 150 4.87 18.77 14.87
C LEU A 150 6.21 18.92 15.62
N GLN A 151 7.17 18.06 15.34
CA GLN A 151 8.51 18.13 15.90
C GLN A 151 9.55 18.15 14.79
N ASN A 152 10.30 19.26 14.72
CA ASN A 152 11.28 19.56 13.67
C ASN A 152 12.60 18.80 13.81
N CYS A 153 12.74 18.02 14.89
CA CYS A 153 13.94 17.26 15.19
C CYS A 153 13.51 15.95 15.86
N ILE A 154 14.05 14.82 15.42
CA ILE A 154 14.07 13.64 16.29
C ILE A 154 14.81 14.10 17.55
N PRO A 155 14.21 13.99 18.76
CA PRO A 155 14.82 14.50 19.98
C PRO A 155 16.28 14.09 20.04
N SER A 156 17.15 15.07 20.23
CA SER A 156 18.57 14.81 20.38
C SER A 156 18.87 13.96 21.61
N GLU A 157 17.90 13.68 22.50
CA GLU A 157 18.01 12.63 23.52
C GLU A 157 18.34 11.24 22.92
N TRP A 158 18.00 11.02 21.64
CA TRP A 158 18.34 9.81 20.89
C TRP A 158 19.55 10.03 19.95
N ALA A 159 20.14 11.23 19.96
CA ALA A 159 21.27 11.65 19.13
C ALA A 159 22.39 12.44 19.85
N GLN A 160 22.36 12.65 21.18
CA GLN A 160 23.32 13.47 21.94
C GLN A 160 23.46 13.02 23.40
N THR A 161 24.73 12.91 23.84
CA THR A 161 25.20 13.36 25.16
C THR A 161 24.82 14.84 25.36
N PRO A 162 24.43 15.29 26.56
CA PRO A 162 23.52 16.41 26.77
C PRO A 162 24.12 17.79 26.46
N GLY A 163 23.35 18.63 25.75
CA GLY A 163 23.47 20.09 25.82
C GLY A 163 23.15 20.83 24.52
N SER A 164 21.87 21.12 24.24
CA SER A 164 21.43 22.43 23.73
C SER A 164 19.91 22.48 23.51
N SER A 165 19.32 23.58 23.96
CA SER A 165 17.90 23.93 23.90
C SER A 165 17.52 24.53 22.54
N LEU A 166 16.26 24.37 22.11
CA LEU A 166 15.74 24.95 20.87
C LEU A 166 14.50 25.81 21.14
N LEU A 167 14.48 26.98 20.51
CA LEU A 167 13.46 28.04 20.58
C LEU A 167 12.26 27.75 19.67
N LEU A 168 11.12 28.29 20.12
CA LEU A 168 9.76 28.29 19.57
C LEU A 168 9.64 28.86 18.15
N THR A 169 8.52 28.56 17.47
CA THR A 169 8.03 29.38 16.36
C THR A 169 6.52 29.59 16.43
N GLU A 170 6.16 30.86 16.31
CA GLU A 170 4.85 31.50 16.42
C GLU A 170 3.95 31.41 15.16
N GLU A 171 2.66 31.53 15.46
CA GLU A 171 1.56 32.28 14.79
C GLU A 171 1.15 32.01 13.33
N ARG A 172 -0.06 31.45 13.22
CA ARG A 172 -0.89 31.25 12.01
C ARG A 172 -1.57 32.57 11.61
N ARG A 173 -1.40 33.03 10.36
CA ARG A 173 -2.14 34.17 9.77
C ARG A 173 -3.52 33.76 9.21
N PRO A 174 -4.58 34.56 9.38
CA PRO A 174 -5.91 34.30 8.79
C PRO A 174 -6.01 34.86 7.36
N GLY A 175 -6.51 34.05 6.42
CA GLY A 175 -6.80 34.47 5.03
C GLY A 175 -6.32 33.53 3.91
N MET A 176 -5.70 32.39 4.23
CA MET A 176 -5.20 31.45 3.23
C MET A 176 -6.33 30.65 2.59
N ASN A 177 -6.33 30.55 1.25
CA ASN A 177 -7.29 29.73 0.54
C ASN A 177 -7.05 28.23 0.88
N THR A 178 -8.09 27.40 0.82
CA THR A 178 -8.05 25.97 1.19
C THR A 178 -6.99 25.18 0.42
N LYS A 179 -6.74 25.51 -0.86
CA LYS A 179 -5.73 24.87 -1.69
C LYS A 179 -4.31 25.24 -1.25
N ASP A 180 -4.08 26.49 -0.86
CA ASP A 180 -2.80 26.97 -0.37
C ASP A 180 -2.44 26.32 0.98
N ALA A 181 -3.43 26.13 1.86
CA ALA A 181 -3.26 25.44 3.13
C ALA A 181 -2.83 23.98 2.93
N LEU A 182 -3.48 23.27 2.00
CA LEU A 182 -3.10 21.90 1.64
C LEU A 182 -1.67 21.83 1.08
N ILE A 183 -1.29 22.75 0.20
CA ILE A 183 0.05 22.78 -0.41
C ILE A 183 1.13 23.05 0.64
N LEU A 184 0.91 23.99 1.58
CA LEU A 184 1.89 24.28 2.63
C LEU A 184 2.06 23.11 3.62
N SER A 185 0.96 22.51 4.07
CA SER A 185 1.03 21.33 4.95
C SER A 185 1.75 20.16 4.27
N ALA A 186 1.40 19.87 3.02
CA ALA A 186 2.04 18.81 2.22
C ALA A 186 3.56 19.05 2.04
N ARG A 187 3.95 20.31 1.79
CA ARG A 187 5.34 20.69 1.58
C ARG A 187 6.18 20.57 2.85
N GLN A 188 5.68 21.06 3.98
CA GLN A 188 6.39 20.96 5.25
C GLN A 188 6.63 19.50 5.61
N TYR A 189 5.59 18.68 5.48
CA TYR A 189 5.66 17.25 5.74
C TYR A 189 6.71 16.51 4.91
N ALA A 190 6.83 16.86 3.63
CA ALA A 190 7.80 16.26 2.72
C ALA A 190 9.25 16.58 3.11
N LEU A 191 9.51 17.83 3.55
CA LEU A 191 10.84 18.26 3.97
C LEU A 191 11.29 17.50 5.23
N ASP A 192 10.40 17.36 6.20
CA ASP A 192 10.68 16.66 7.45
C ASP A 192 10.90 15.15 7.25
N THR A 193 10.19 14.55 6.29
CA THR A 193 10.36 13.13 5.91
C THR A 193 11.76 12.86 5.36
N LYS A 194 12.37 13.83 4.68
CA LYS A 194 13.75 13.73 4.16
C LYS A 194 14.81 13.83 5.27
N ALA A 195 14.50 14.44 6.41
CA ALA A 195 15.47 14.78 7.46
C ALA A 195 15.67 13.68 8.53
N SER A 196 14.83 12.63 8.58
CA SER A 196 14.75 11.75 9.76
C SER A 196 15.87 10.71 9.95
N GLY A 197 16.89 10.59 9.08
CA GLY A 197 17.76 9.41 8.86
C GLY A 197 18.63 8.72 9.96
N THR A 198 18.51 8.91 11.29
CA THR A 198 19.60 8.52 12.24
C THR A 198 19.31 7.54 13.40
N ASN A 199 18.15 6.88 13.48
CA ASN A 199 17.92 5.66 14.29
C ASN A 199 17.29 4.59 13.39
N THR A 200 18.13 3.76 12.76
CA THR A 200 17.85 3.19 11.42
C THR A 200 16.51 2.48 11.28
N MET A 201 16.06 1.69 12.27
CA MET A 201 14.79 0.96 12.16
C MET A 201 13.59 1.84 12.51
N PHE A 202 13.53 2.45 13.69
CA PHE A 202 12.41 3.33 14.06
C PHE A 202 12.23 4.48 13.06
N VAL A 203 13.33 5.12 12.68
CA VAL A 203 13.33 6.16 11.66
C VAL A 203 12.83 5.64 10.34
N SER A 204 13.29 4.47 9.90
CA SER A 204 12.82 3.89 8.63
C SER A 204 11.32 3.60 8.70
N GLN A 205 10.80 3.09 9.82
CA GLN A 205 9.36 2.88 10.01
C GLN A 205 8.58 4.17 9.93
N ILE A 206 9.03 5.19 10.68
CA ILE A 206 8.42 6.52 10.67
C ILE A 206 8.47 7.06 9.24
N HIS A 207 9.63 7.06 8.58
CA HIS A 207 9.80 7.55 7.23
C HIS A 207 8.88 6.83 6.22
N ASN A 208 8.89 5.50 6.18
CA ASN A 208 8.07 4.70 5.27
C ASN A 208 6.57 4.91 5.54
N PHE A 209 6.19 5.02 6.81
CA PHE A 209 4.79 5.29 7.15
C PHE A 209 4.39 6.72 6.83
N ARG A 210 5.29 7.70 7.00
CA ARG A 210 5.07 9.08 6.56
C ARG A 210 4.87 9.14 5.05
N GLU A 211 5.71 8.45 4.27
CA GLU A 211 5.50 8.32 2.83
C GLU A 211 4.12 7.74 2.50
N LEU A 212 3.65 6.72 3.23
CA LEU A 212 2.33 6.13 3.04
C LEU A 212 1.20 7.10 3.36
N VAL A 213 1.29 7.82 4.48
CA VAL A 213 0.35 8.88 4.87
C VAL A 213 0.31 9.96 3.81
N PHE A 214 1.47 10.39 3.32
CA PHE A 214 1.56 11.43 2.29
C PHE A 214 1.01 10.97 0.94
N ALA A 215 1.31 9.75 0.50
CA ALA A 215 0.73 9.18 -0.70
C ALA A 215 -0.79 9.02 -0.57
N SER A 216 -1.29 8.71 0.62
CA SER A 216 -2.73 8.70 0.94
C SER A 216 -3.33 10.10 0.86
N LEU A 217 -2.69 11.12 1.43
CA LEU A 217 -3.10 12.53 1.26
C LEU A 217 -3.13 12.94 -0.22
N CYS A 218 -2.19 12.45 -1.05
CA CYS A 218 -2.21 12.70 -2.49
C CYS A 218 -3.42 12.07 -3.19
N VAL A 219 -3.90 10.91 -2.73
CA VAL A 219 -5.16 10.32 -3.20
C VAL A 219 -6.35 11.21 -2.81
N VAL A 220 -6.35 11.73 -1.58
CA VAL A 220 -7.39 12.67 -1.13
C VAL A 220 -7.39 13.93 -1.99
N MET A 221 -6.23 14.55 -2.22
CA MET A 221 -6.11 15.73 -3.09
C MET A 221 -6.60 15.46 -4.52
N GLU A 222 -6.27 14.28 -5.08
CA GLU A 222 -6.76 13.84 -6.39
C GLU A 222 -8.29 13.73 -6.41
N HIS A 223 -8.89 13.12 -5.37
CA HIS A 223 -10.34 13.01 -5.21
C HIS A 223 -11.04 14.36 -5.05
N GLN A 224 -10.40 15.34 -4.39
CA GLN A 224 -10.90 16.71 -4.26
C GLN A 224 -10.70 17.56 -5.54
N GLY A 225 -10.21 16.96 -6.63
CA GLY A 225 -10.09 17.62 -7.94
C GLY A 225 -8.87 18.54 -8.07
N LEU A 226 -7.82 18.37 -7.26
CA LEU A 226 -6.59 19.13 -7.46
C LEU A 226 -5.89 18.68 -8.76
N PRO A 227 -5.25 19.62 -9.51
CA PRO A 227 -4.56 19.28 -10.74
C PRO A 227 -3.46 18.24 -10.52
N ILE A 228 -3.45 17.20 -11.37
CA ILE A 228 -2.51 16.08 -11.22
C ILE A 228 -1.05 16.51 -11.29
N ASN A 229 -0.75 17.57 -12.05
CA ASN A 229 0.61 18.12 -12.15
C ASN A 229 1.06 18.72 -10.81
N THR A 230 0.19 19.47 -10.13
CA THR A 230 0.46 20.00 -8.78
C THR A 230 0.71 18.86 -7.78
N ILE A 231 -0.11 17.81 -7.82
CA ILE A 231 0.07 16.63 -6.95
C ILE A 231 1.40 15.94 -7.25
N ASN A 232 1.72 15.74 -8.53
CA ASN A 232 2.97 15.11 -8.95
C ASN A 232 4.19 15.94 -8.52
N ASP A 233 4.12 17.28 -8.59
CA ASP A 233 5.19 18.16 -8.13
C ASP A 233 5.44 18.01 -6.62
N LEU A 234 4.39 17.94 -5.81
CA LEU A 234 4.49 17.66 -4.38
C LEU A 234 5.10 16.26 -4.12
N MET A 235 4.67 15.24 -4.87
CA MET A 235 5.20 13.89 -4.72
C MET A 235 6.69 13.78 -5.05
N ARG A 236 7.19 14.60 -5.97
CA ARG A 236 8.62 14.64 -6.31
C ARG A 236 9.50 15.22 -5.20
N ILE A 237 8.94 16.01 -4.29
CA ILE A 237 9.66 16.54 -3.13
C ILE A 237 9.96 15.42 -2.13
N CYS A 238 8.96 14.59 -1.85
CA CYS A 238 9.03 13.61 -0.75
C CYS A 238 9.53 12.23 -1.18
N MET A 239 9.14 11.74 -2.36
CA MET A 239 9.24 10.31 -2.68
C MET A 239 10.26 10.04 -3.79
N SER A 240 10.07 10.64 -4.95
CA SER A 240 10.94 10.37 -6.10
C SER A 240 10.78 11.42 -7.19
N SER A 241 11.89 11.85 -7.79
CA SER A 241 11.91 12.63 -9.04
C SER A 241 11.45 11.83 -10.28
N SER A 242 10.83 10.66 -10.08
CA SER A 242 10.31 9.78 -11.11
C SER A 242 9.21 10.42 -11.98
N GLY A 243 8.95 9.77 -13.12
CA GLY A 243 7.87 10.14 -14.04
C GLY A 243 6.46 9.96 -13.45
N ALA A 244 5.49 10.65 -14.06
CA ALA A 244 4.10 10.68 -13.61
C ALA A 244 3.45 9.29 -13.46
N ALA A 245 3.81 8.33 -14.30
CA ALA A 245 3.31 6.95 -14.21
C ALA A 245 3.69 6.26 -12.89
N ASN A 246 4.93 6.45 -12.43
CA ASN A 246 5.36 5.90 -11.14
C ASN A 246 4.63 6.59 -9.98
N LEU A 247 4.47 7.92 -10.03
CA LEU A 247 3.76 8.68 -9.00
C LEU A 247 2.28 8.27 -8.92
N TYR A 248 1.64 8.04 -10.06
CA TYR A 248 0.30 7.45 -10.13
C TYR A 248 0.25 6.09 -9.44
N ARG A 249 1.20 5.20 -9.76
CA ARG A 249 1.29 3.88 -9.11
C ARG A 249 1.46 3.98 -7.59
N LEU A 250 2.26 4.93 -7.09
CA LEU A 250 2.42 5.15 -5.65
C LEU A 250 1.09 5.55 -4.98
N ARG A 251 0.32 6.46 -5.61
CA ARG A 251 -1.02 6.83 -5.12
C ARG A 251 -1.97 5.64 -5.10
N ARG A 252 -2.00 4.84 -6.18
CA ARG A 252 -2.86 3.65 -6.24
C ARG A 252 -2.45 2.58 -5.23
N GLY A 253 -1.15 2.41 -4.99
CA GLY A 253 -0.63 1.55 -3.92
C GLY A 253 -1.08 2.01 -2.52
N ALA A 254 -1.05 3.32 -2.25
CA ALA A 254 -1.55 3.86 -0.98
C ALA A 254 -3.06 3.68 -0.81
N LEU A 255 -3.85 3.90 -1.87
CA LEU A 255 -5.30 3.61 -1.84
C LEU A 255 -5.57 2.12 -1.60
N TRP A 256 -4.80 1.23 -2.26
CA TRP A 256 -4.91 -0.21 -2.04
C TRP A 256 -4.64 -0.58 -0.58
N VAL A 257 -3.62 -0.01 0.07
CA VAL A 257 -3.37 -0.24 1.51
C VAL A 257 -4.56 0.21 2.36
N ASN A 258 -5.13 1.38 2.11
CA ASN A 258 -6.29 1.86 2.87
C ASN A 258 -7.51 0.93 2.70
N ARG A 259 -7.74 0.38 1.51
CA ARG A 259 -8.77 -0.64 1.27
C ARG A 259 -8.51 -1.92 2.05
N VAL A 260 -7.25 -2.38 2.11
CA VAL A 260 -6.88 -3.54 2.93
C VAL A 260 -7.13 -3.25 4.40
N ILE A 261 -6.72 -2.08 4.90
CA ILE A 261 -6.96 -1.63 6.28
C ILE A 261 -8.47 -1.66 6.59
N ARG A 262 -9.31 -1.06 5.72
CA ARG A 262 -10.77 -1.13 5.85
C ARG A 262 -11.27 -2.57 5.99
N GLY A 263 -10.84 -3.46 5.09
CA GLY A 263 -11.24 -4.87 5.13
C GLY A 263 -10.85 -5.55 6.44
N LEU A 264 -9.63 -5.29 6.94
CA LEU A 264 -9.16 -5.84 8.21
C LEU A 264 -9.95 -5.28 9.41
N ILE A 265 -10.30 -3.99 9.41
CA ILE A 265 -11.15 -3.38 10.43
C ILE A 265 -12.51 -4.09 10.49
N ILE A 266 -13.13 -4.31 9.32
CA ILE A 266 -14.40 -5.05 9.21
C ILE A 266 -14.26 -6.46 9.79
N ARG A 267 -13.11 -7.10 9.61
CA ARG A 267 -12.81 -8.43 10.17
C ARG A 267 -12.32 -8.40 11.62
N GLY A 268 -12.47 -7.29 12.34
CA GLY A 268 -12.22 -7.22 13.78
C GLY A 268 -10.77 -6.93 14.18
N TRP A 269 -9.90 -6.56 13.25
CA TRP A 269 -8.54 -6.11 13.61
C TRP A 269 -8.54 -4.74 14.33
N GLY A 270 -9.62 -3.99 14.20
CA GLY A 270 -9.76 -2.64 14.75
C GLY A 270 -8.58 -1.74 14.35
N HIS A 271 -8.09 -0.93 15.29
CA HIS A 271 -6.91 -0.07 15.07
C HIS A 271 -5.61 -0.83 14.76
N GLY A 272 -5.57 -2.15 15.03
CA GLY A 272 -4.43 -2.99 14.68
C GLY A 272 -4.21 -3.09 13.17
N ALA A 273 -5.28 -2.95 12.37
CA ALA A 273 -5.21 -3.01 10.92
C ALA A 273 -4.19 -2.00 10.34
N THR A 274 -4.20 -0.76 10.82
CA THR A 274 -3.25 0.26 10.35
C THR A 274 -1.86 0.07 10.95
N GLU A 275 -1.81 -0.32 12.23
CA GLU A 275 -0.54 -0.57 12.92
C GLU A 275 0.24 -1.73 12.29
N LEU A 276 -0.43 -2.75 11.73
CA LEU A 276 0.20 -3.80 10.92
C LEU A 276 1.10 -3.20 9.82
N PHE A 277 0.58 -2.23 9.06
CA PHE A 277 1.33 -1.59 7.98
C PHE A 277 2.46 -0.70 8.51
N PHE A 278 2.23 0.02 9.61
CA PHE A 278 3.28 0.76 10.31
C PHE A 278 4.44 -0.16 10.72
N LEU A 279 4.14 -1.25 11.43
CA LEU A 279 5.13 -2.21 11.95
C LEU A 279 5.77 -3.05 10.83
N SER A 280 5.09 -3.25 9.70
CA SER A 280 5.68 -3.93 8.54
C SER A 280 6.81 -3.12 7.90
N GLY A 281 6.74 -1.78 7.98
CA GLY A 281 7.81 -0.92 7.51
C GLY A 281 8.06 -0.92 6.01
N ARG A 282 7.10 -1.37 5.18
CA ARG A 282 7.35 -1.45 3.74
C ARG A 282 7.27 -0.06 3.09
N PRO A 283 8.19 0.28 2.19
CA PRO A 283 8.12 1.54 1.44
C PRO A 283 6.94 1.54 0.48
N VAL A 284 6.36 2.72 0.20
CA VAL A 284 5.13 2.84 -0.61
C VAL A 284 5.27 2.27 -2.02
N SER A 285 6.48 2.31 -2.57
CA SER A 285 6.79 1.70 -3.87
C SER A 285 6.47 0.20 -3.94
N GLN A 286 6.56 -0.51 -2.82
CA GLN A 286 6.19 -1.92 -2.75
C GLN A 286 4.67 -2.12 -2.79
N TYR A 287 3.90 -1.27 -2.12
CA TYR A 287 2.43 -1.32 -2.21
C TYR A 287 1.94 -1.00 -3.62
N GLY A 288 2.63 -0.13 -4.36
CA GLY A 288 2.38 0.10 -5.79
C GLY A 288 2.48 -1.19 -6.63
N LEU A 289 3.47 -2.04 -6.35
CA LEU A 289 3.61 -3.35 -7.01
C LEU A 289 2.54 -4.35 -6.58
N LEU A 290 2.11 -4.31 -5.31
CA LEU A 290 1.01 -5.14 -4.84
C LEU A 290 -0.30 -4.75 -5.54
N TRP A 291 -0.55 -3.46 -5.72
CA TRP A 291 -1.69 -2.96 -6.46
C TRP A 291 -1.69 -3.40 -7.93
N GLU A 292 -0.55 -3.33 -8.62
CA GLU A 292 -0.42 -3.82 -10.01
C GLU A 292 -0.77 -5.31 -10.13
N ALA A 293 -0.46 -6.09 -9.10
CA ALA A 293 -0.78 -7.52 -9.02
C ALA A 293 -2.00 -7.81 -8.13
N CYS A 294 -2.95 -6.88 -7.96
CA CYS A 294 -4.01 -6.96 -6.95
C CYS A 294 -4.85 -8.24 -7.01
N MET A 295 -5.11 -8.77 -8.21
CA MET A 295 -5.84 -10.03 -8.41
C MET A 295 -5.16 -11.24 -7.76
N HIS A 296 -3.85 -11.18 -7.51
CA HIS A 296 -3.09 -12.25 -6.87
C HIS A 296 -2.59 -11.87 -5.47
N SER A 297 -2.13 -10.62 -5.31
CA SER A 297 -1.54 -10.15 -4.06
C SER A 297 -2.56 -10.01 -2.94
N PHE A 298 -3.79 -9.57 -3.26
CA PHE A 298 -4.82 -9.34 -2.25
C PHE A 298 -5.37 -10.66 -1.68
N PRO A 299 -5.77 -11.67 -2.49
CA PRO A 299 -6.20 -12.96 -1.94
C PRO A 299 -5.09 -13.63 -1.12
N TYR A 300 -3.85 -13.60 -1.61
CA TYR A 300 -2.71 -14.21 -0.92
C TYR A 300 -2.40 -13.53 0.43
N LEU A 301 -2.41 -12.18 0.47
CA LEU A 301 -2.26 -11.44 1.72
C LEU A 301 -3.44 -11.70 2.68
N SER A 302 -4.67 -11.68 2.16
CA SER A 302 -5.87 -11.89 2.98
C SER A 302 -5.87 -13.26 3.64
N GLN A 303 -5.50 -14.31 2.91
CA GLN A 303 -5.36 -15.65 3.47
C GLN A 303 -4.31 -15.68 4.59
N GLY A 304 -3.11 -15.15 4.33
CA GLY A 304 -2.05 -15.12 5.33
C GLY A 304 -2.43 -14.34 6.59
N LEU A 305 -3.18 -13.24 6.44
CA LEU A 305 -3.65 -12.46 7.58
C LEU A 305 -4.77 -13.16 8.36
N GLU A 306 -5.66 -13.91 7.73
CA GLU A 306 -6.65 -14.72 8.48
C GLU A 306 -5.97 -15.76 9.36
N ASP A 307 -4.97 -16.46 8.81
CA ASP A 307 -4.20 -17.47 9.56
C ASP A 307 -3.49 -16.83 10.76
N ILE A 308 -2.93 -15.62 10.57
CA ILE A 308 -2.32 -14.82 11.64
C ILE A 308 -3.34 -14.40 12.70
N ARG A 309 -4.52 -13.91 12.30
CA ARG A 309 -5.52 -13.35 13.21
C ARG A 309 -5.91 -14.33 14.32
N CYS A 310 -6.02 -15.62 13.98
CA CYS A 310 -6.41 -16.66 14.94
C CYS A 310 -5.35 -16.94 16.02
N GLY A 311 -4.07 -16.62 15.78
CA GLY A 311 -2.97 -16.97 16.68
C GLY A 311 -2.31 -15.78 17.40
N LEU A 312 -2.79 -14.55 17.18
CA LEU A 312 -2.08 -13.33 17.55
C LEU A 312 -2.61 -12.70 18.84
N ASP A 313 -1.74 -12.53 19.84
CA ASP A 313 -2.07 -11.78 21.05
C ASP A 313 -1.82 -10.29 20.81
N LYS A 314 -2.86 -9.57 20.37
CA LYS A 314 -2.77 -8.11 20.27
C LYS A 314 -2.68 -7.52 21.69
N PRO A 315 -1.63 -6.75 22.03
CA PRO A 315 -1.55 -6.06 23.31
C PRO A 315 -2.72 -5.10 23.47
N LEU A 316 -3.32 -5.10 24.66
CA LEU A 316 -4.34 -4.12 25.03
C LEU A 316 -3.75 -2.71 24.92
N ASP A 317 -4.51 -1.81 24.30
CA ASP A 317 -4.12 -0.42 24.18
C ASP A 317 -4.15 0.19 25.59
N LYS A 318 -2.99 0.67 26.06
CA LYS A 318 -2.84 1.33 27.36
C LYS A 318 -3.59 2.66 27.32
N GLU A 319 -4.01 3.16 28.49
CA GLU A 319 -4.59 4.50 28.60
C GLU A 319 -3.62 5.54 28.00
N GLY A 320 -4.13 6.38 27.09
CA GLY A 320 -3.33 7.38 26.37
C GLY A 320 -2.64 6.87 25.09
N TRP A 321 -2.76 5.59 24.73
CA TRP A 321 -2.27 5.07 23.46
C TRP A 321 -3.14 5.56 22.29
N ILE A 322 -2.53 6.24 21.32
CA ILE A 322 -3.23 6.80 20.17
C ILE A 322 -3.01 5.93 18.92
N PRO A 323 -4.10 5.50 18.24
CA PRO A 323 -4.02 4.74 17.00
C PRO A 323 -3.35 5.49 15.84
N PHE A 324 -2.59 4.78 15.01
CA PHE A 324 -1.99 5.31 13.78
C PHE A 324 -2.98 5.45 12.61
N PHE A 325 -4.25 5.77 12.87
CA PHE A 325 -5.29 5.77 11.86
C PHE A 325 -5.07 6.86 10.79
N ILE A 326 -4.76 6.43 9.55
CA ILE A 326 -4.33 7.32 8.46
C ILE A 326 -5.30 8.50 8.22
N PRO A 327 -6.63 8.31 8.15
CA PRO A 327 -7.55 9.43 7.94
C PRO A 327 -7.46 10.51 9.02
N VAL A 328 -7.32 10.12 10.29
CA VAL A 328 -7.18 11.08 11.40
C VAL A 328 -5.82 11.78 11.36
N ILE A 329 -4.75 11.07 10.99
CA ILE A 329 -3.44 11.69 10.78
C ILE A 329 -3.52 12.73 9.66
N ILE A 330 -4.14 12.39 8.54
CA ILE A 330 -4.36 13.34 7.43
C ILE A 330 -5.19 14.52 7.90
N LYS A 331 -6.26 14.29 8.67
CA LYS A 331 -7.08 15.35 9.27
C LYS A 331 -6.22 16.30 10.13
N GLY A 332 -5.30 15.76 10.91
CA GLY A 332 -4.32 16.54 11.68
C GLY A 332 -3.41 17.40 10.79
N LEU A 333 -2.94 16.86 9.66
CA LEU A 333 -2.07 17.57 8.72
C LEU A 333 -2.79 18.70 7.96
N VAL A 334 -4.03 18.47 7.54
CA VAL A 334 -4.79 19.42 6.71
C VAL A 334 -5.62 20.41 7.53
N GLY A 335 -5.81 20.17 8.83
CA GLY A 335 -6.62 21.00 9.71
C GLY A 335 -8.06 21.12 9.17
N ASP A 336 -8.59 22.33 9.14
CA ASP A 336 -9.98 22.60 8.73
C ASP A 336 -10.20 22.61 7.22
N ALA A 337 -9.14 22.36 6.42
CA ALA A 337 -9.26 22.34 4.97
C ALA A 337 -10.16 21.21 4.46
N LEU A 338 -10.24 20.09 5.18
CA LEU A 338 -11.08 18.95 4.86
C LEU A 338 -11.74 18.38 6.12
N THR A 339 -12.96 17.89 5.99
CA THR A 339 -13.63 17.10 7.02
C THR A 339 -13.07 15.68 7.07
N LEU A 340 -13.24 14.98 8.21
CA LEU A 340 -12.86 13.58 8.30
C LEU A 340 -13.64 12.72 7.30
N GLY A 341 -14.93 13.01 7.09
CA GLY A 341 -15.78 12.36 6.09
C GLY A 341 -15.26 12.47 4.65
N GLN A 342 -14.76 13.65 4.25
CA GLN A 342 -14.15 13.82 2.92
C GLN A 342 -12.87 12.98 2.76
N ILE A 343 -12.10 12.82 3.84
CA ILE A 343 -10.85 12.04 3.83
C ILE A 343 -11.15 10.55 3.79
N THR A 344 -12.07 10.06 4.64
CA THR A 344 -12.45 8.65 4.72
C THR A 344 -13.11 8.19 3.43
N LEU A 345 -13.99 9.00 2.84
CA LEU A 345 -14.60 8.72 1.53
C LEU A 345 -13.54 8.60 0.43
N ALA A 346 -12.60 9.54 0.34
CA ALA A 346 -11.56 9.52 -0.69
C ALA A 346 -10.58 8.34 -0.55
N LEU A 347 -10.43 7.80 0.67
CA LEU A 347 -9.62 6.64 0.97
C LEU A 347 -10.40 5.32 1.02
N ASP A 348 -11.69 5.37 0.64
CA ASP A 348 -12.55 4.20 0.52
C ASP A 348 -12.77 3.46 1.85
N TYR A 349 -12.92 4.21 2.95
CA TYR A 349 -13.43 3.70 4.23
C TYR A 349 -14.96 3.74 4.23
N SER A 350 -15.60 2.65 4.67
CA SER A 350 -17.07 2.59 4.79
C SER A 350 -17.54 2.96 6.19
N ASP A 351 -18.78 3.42 6.30
CA ASP A 351 -19.43 3.69 7.60
C ASP A 351 -19.35 2.50 8.54
N GLU A 352 -19.52 1.27 8.02
CA GLU A 352 -19.34 0.04 8.79
C GLU A 352 -17.94 -0.06 9.43
N SER A 353 -16.89 0.25 8.67
CA SER A 353 -15.52 0.19 9.20
C SER A 353 -15.26 1.28 10.24
N LEU A 354 -15.83 2.47 10.05
CA LEU A 354 -15.67 3.59 10.99
C LEU A 354 -16.44 3.36 12.30
N ALA A 355 -17.64 2.78 12.20
CA ALA A 355 -18.43 2.37 13.36
C ALA A 355 -17.68 1.35 14.22
N LYS A 356 -16.98 0.37 13.62
CA LYS A 356 -16.15 -0.59 14.36
C LYS A 356 -14.94 0.04 15.05
N LEU A 357 -14.57 1.27 14.70
CA LEU A 357 -13.52 2.04 15.37
C LEU A 357 -14.08 3.07 16.37
N ASN A 358 -15.41 3.15 16.54
CA ASN A 358 -16.07 4.20 17.32
C ASN A 358 -15.65 5.62 16.89
N ILE A 359 -15.45 5.84 15.59
CA ILE A 359 -15.07 7.14 15.04
C ILE A 359 -16.34 7.86 14.57
N ASP A 360 -16.63 9.01 15.17
CA ASP A 360 -17.69 9.90 14.72
C ASP A 360 -17.23 10.74 13.50
N MET A 361 -18.13 10.93 12.55
CA MET A 361 -17.88 11.62 11.28
C MET A 361 -18.37 13.08 11.28
N THR A 362 -19.03 13.53 12.35
CA THR A 362 -19.61 14.88 12.48
C THR A 362 -18.59 15.99 12.54
#